data_AF-A0A925PKI3-F1
#
_entry.id   AF-A0A925PKI3-F1
#
_cell.length_a   1.000
_cell.length_b   1.000
_cell.length_c   1.000
_cell.angle_alpha   90.00
_cell.angle_beta   90.00
_cell.angle_gamma   90.00
#
_symmetry.space_group_name_H-M   'P 1'
#
loop_
_entity.id
_entity.type
_entity.pdbx_description
1 polymer ?
#
loop_
_entity_poly.entity_id
_entity_poly.type
_entity_poly.pdbx_seq_one_letter_code
_entity_poly.pdbx_strand_id
1 'polypeptide(L)'
;MAGVYGLSGSGMDVDSLVKGLMKAQRIKYDTLQQKKMQLEWKKTDYNAMYTAINDFRTNTVFNNKLQGTLMPKSITSSDETKVAVTANADAANISHTMTVAQLADGVKKTSSANITTGAAKDTLLTQFVGLDTTAPMTIKITNGSANSTITVDPSKSINELVSSINNAGVNVKANYDATLDRFMMYSTNTGSSAEINFTGSSTSGSALLGKLNINASTEKGKDAEFALDGVGTG
;
A
#
# COMPACT_ATOMS: atom_id res chain seq x y z
N MET A 1 83.65 12.33 66.61
CA MET A 1 83.54 13.16 65.40
C MET A 1 82.10 13.14 64.97
N ALA A 2 81.46 14.32 65.00
CA ALA A 2 80.26 14.75 64.28
C ALA A 2 79.12 13.73 64.10
N GLY A 3 77.90 13.98 64.55
CA GLY A 3 77.29 15.23 64.90
C GLY A 3 75.79 14.98 65.06
N VAL A 4 75.21 15.69 66.00
CA VAL A 4 73.78 15.94 66.03
C VAL A 4 73.39 16.54 64.69
N TYR A 5 72.54 15.84 63.96
CA TYR A 5 71.64 16.41 62.97
C TYR A 5 70.26 15.88 63.38
N GLY A 6 69.54 16.59 64.24
CA GLY A 6 69.11 17.94 63.96
C GLY A 6 67.80 17.82 63.21
N LEU A 7 66.71 17.78 63.98
CA LEU A 7 65.33 17.89 63.53
C LEU A 7 65.18 19.14 62.65
N SER A 8 65.37 19.02 61.33
CA SER A 8 64.99 20.07 60.38
C SER A 8 64.50 19.40 59.14
N GLY A 9 63.24 19.00 59.26
CA GLY A 9 62.58 18.17 58.30
C GLY A 9 61.42 17.41 58.91
N SER A 10 60.76 17.94 59.95
CA SER A 10 59.32 17.68 60.10
C SER A 10 58.57 18.37 58.95
N GLY A 11 58.99 18.12 57.71
CA GLY A 11 58.07 18.02 56.62
C GLY A 11 57.45 16.65 56.85
N MET A 12 56.43 16.63 57.72
CA MET A 12 55.45 15.55 57.80
C MET A 12 55.36 14.93 56.41
N ASP A 13 55.69 13.63 56.27
CA ASP A 13 55.73 12.91 54.99
C ASP A 13 54.29 12.72 54.48
N VAL A 14 53.65 13.86 54.27
CA VAL A 14 52.28 14.05 53.85
C VAL A 14 52.19 13.54 52.45
N ASP A 15 53.21 13.72 51.62
CA ASP A 15 53.13 13.30 50.23
C ASP A 15 53.18 11.77 50.10
N SER A 16 53.99 11.04 50.88
CA SER A 16 53.93 9.57 50.88
C SER A 16 52.68 9.03 51.57
N LEU A 17 52.24 9.67 52.67
CA LEU A 17 51.01 9.30 53.38
C LEU A 17 49.77 9.55 52.50
N VAL A 18 49.73 10.69 51.80
CA VAL A 18 48.70 11.04 50.81
C VAL A 18 48.78 10.09 49.62
N LYS A 19 49.96 9.76 49.10
CA LYS A 19 50.09 8.74 48.02
C LYS A 19 49.61 7.35 48.47
N GLY A 20 49.90 6.95 49.70
CA GLY A 20 49.42 5.71 50.30
C GLY A 20 47.91 5.68 50.48
N LEU A 21 47.33 6.77 51.02
CA LEU A 21 45.89 6.96 51.15
C LEU A 21 45.19 7.02 49.79
N MET A 22 45.78 7.69 48.80
CA MET A 22 45.26 7.74 47.42
C MET A 22 45.35 6.39 46.73
N LYS A 23 46.37 5.58 46.99
CA LYS A 23 46.45 4.20 46.50
C LYS A 23 45.37 3.32 47.15
N ALA A 24 45.18 3.42 48.46
CA ALA A 24 44.11 2.71 49.16
C ALA A 24 42.71 3.14 48.67
N GLN A 25 42.51 4.43 48.40
CA GLN A 25 41.26 4.96 47.85
C GLN A 25 41.04 4.55 46.39
N ARG A 26 42.09 4.49 45.56
CA ARG A 26 42.02 3.94 44.20
C ARG A 26 41.62 2.48 44.19
N ILE A 27 42.18 1.65 45.08
CA ILE A 27 41.78 0.24 45.19
C ILE A 27 40.28 0.11 45.51
N LYS A 28 39.76 0.94 46.42
CA LYS A 28 38.31 0.97 46.72
C LYS A 28 37.49 1.38 45.50
N TYR A 29 37.95 2.39 44.76
CA TYR A 29 37.31 2.84 43.52
C TYR A 29 37.33 1.77 42.43
N ASP A 30 38.48 1.13 42.18
CA ASP A 30 38.64 0.05 41.21
C ASP A 30 37.75 -1.15 41.55
N THR A 31 37.65 -1.49 42.84
CA THR A 31 36.74 -2.55 43.33
C THR A 31 35.27 -2.20 43.05
N LEU A 32 34.87 -0.94 43.24
CA LEU A 32 33.51 -0.47 42.91
C LEU A 32 33.26 -0.52 41.40
N GLN A 33 34.23 -0.12 40.57
CA GLN A 33 34.14 -0.21 39.12
C GLN A 33 34.03 -1.67 38.64
N GLN A 34 34.81 -2.59 39.21
CA GLN A 34 34.70 -4.03 38.92
C GLN A 34 33.32 -4.58 39.30
N LYS A 35 32.78 -4.22 40.47
CA LYS A 35 31.42 -4.61 40.88
C LYS A 35 30.35 -4.07 39.93
N LYS A 36 30.49 -2.81 39.49
CA LYS A 36 29.58 -2.20 38.51
C LYS A 36 29.62 -2.95 37.18
N MET A 37 30.81 -3.25 36.66
CA MET A 37 30.99 -4.04 35.44
C MET A 37 30.37 -5.43 35.56
N GLN A 38 30.60 -6.15 36.67
CA GLN A 38 29.97 -7.44 36.92
C GLN A 38 28.44 -7.37 36.96
N LEU A 39 27.88 -6.28 37.52
CA LEU A 39 26.44 -6.07 37.57
C LEU A 39 25.86 -5.75 36.19
N GLU A 40 26.58 -4.98 35.37
CA GLU A 40 26.23 -4.72 33.97
C GLU A 40 26.26 -5.99 33.12
N TRP A 41 27.27 -6.85 33.30
CA TRP A 41 27.33 -8.16 32.65
C TRP A 41 26.16 -9.05 33.07
N LYS A 42 25.90 -9.17 34.38
CA LYS A 42 24.72 -9.91 34.87
C LYS A 42 23.42 -9.38 34.29
N LYS A 43 23.22 -8.06 34.24
CA LYS A 43 22.02 -7.46 33.65
C LYS A 43 21.88 -7.80 32.17
N THR A 44 22.98 -7.73 31.44
CA THR A 44 23.03 -8.09 30.02
C THR A 44 22.67 -9.56 29.82
N ASP A 45 23.26 -10.46 30.59
CA ASP A 45 22.98 -11.89 30.54
C ASP A 45 21.50 -12.20 30.86
N TYR A 46 20.94 -11.55 31.89
CA TYR A 46 19.51 -11.69 32.22
C TYR A 46 18.60 -11.20 31.10
N ASN A 47 18.91 -10.06 30.48
CA ASN A 47 18.13 -9.54 29.36
C ASN A 47 18.23 -10.45 28.13
N ALA A 48 19.41 -11.01 27.86
CA ALA A 48 19.61 -11.97 26.78
C ALA A 48 18.78 -13.24 27.03
N MET A 49 18.80 -13.77 28.25
CA MET A 49 18.00 -14.94 28.63
C MET A 49 16.49 -14.67 28.52
N TYR A 50 16.03 -13.50 28.98
CA TYR A 50 14.63 -13.09 28.85
C TYR A 50 14.20 -13.02 27.39
N THR A 51 15.04 -12.43 26.53
CA THR A 51 14.77 -12.30 25.09
C THR A 51 14.70 -13.67 24.44
N ALA A 52 15.65 -14.57 24.75
CA ALA A 52 15.68 -15.93 24.23
C ALA A 52 14.44 -16.75 24.65
N ILE A 53 14.01 -16.63 25.91
CA ILE A 53 12.80 -17.32 26.39
C ILE A 53 11.55 -16.78 25.71
N ASN A 54 11.46 -15.45 25.55
CA ASN A 54 10.33 -14.82 24.89
C ASN A 54 10.23 -15.21 23.41
N ASP A 55 11.37 -15.25 22.72
CA ASP A 55 11.48 -15.67 21.33
C ASP A 55 11.07 -17.15 21.17
N PHE A 56 11.62 -18.03 22.00
CA PHE A 56 11.25 -19.45 21.99
C PHE A 56 9.76 -19.66 22.22
N ARG A 57 9.16 -18.96 23.19
CA ARG A 57 7.73 -19.07 23.47
C ARG A 57 6.86 -18.57 22.32
N THR A 58 7.21 -17.41 21.76
CA THR A 58 6.33 -16.68 20.82
C THR A 58 6.53 -17.13 19.38
N ASN A 59 7.76 -17.41 18.97
CA ASN A 59 8.08 -17.73 17.58
C ASN A 59 8.27 -19.23 17.35
N THR A 60 8.74 -19.98 18.35
CA THR A 60 8.93 -21.43 18.19
C THR A 60 7.70 -22.19 18.65
N VAL A 61 7.35 -22.13 19.94
CA VAL A 61 6.29 -22.98 20.51
C VAL A 61 4.91 -22.58 20.00
N PHE A 62 4.58 -21.29 20.00
CA PHE A 62 3.26 -20.84 19.55
C PHE A 62 3.03 -21.17 18.08
N ASN A 63 3.98 -20.88 17.19
CA ASN A 63 3.85 -21.19 15.77
C ASN A 63 3.70 -22.70 15.54
N ASN A 64 4.51 -23.55 16.20
CA ASN A 64 4.41 -25.01 16.04
C ASN A 64 3.15 -25.63 16.68
N LYS A 65 2.44 -24.89 17.55
CA LYS A 65 1.14 -25.32 18.10
C LYS A 65 -0.01 -25.06 17.12
N LEU A 66 0.16 -24.15 16.16
CA LEU A 66 -0.88 -23.87 15.17
C LEU A 66 -0.99 -25.05 14.20
N GLN A 67 -2.13 -25.73 14.18
CA GLN A 67 -2.36 -26.92 13.34
C GLN A 67 -2.02 -26.70 11.85
N GLY A 68 -2.22 -25.47 11.34
CA GLY A 68 -1.89 -25.09 9.97
C GLY A 68 -0.41 -25.16 9.62
N THR A 69 0.52 -25.04 10.57
CA THR A 69 1.97 -25.17 10.30
C THR A 69 2.44 -26.62 10.24
N LEU A 70 1.64 -27.56 10.74
CA LEU A 70 1.97 -28.99 10.76
C LEU A 70 1.36 -29.77 9.59
N MET A 71 0.47 -29.15 8.82
CA MET A 71 -0.16 -29.75 7.64
C MET A 71 -0.01 -28.85 6.38
N PRO A 72 1.19 -28.33 6.07
CA PRO A 72 1.37 -27.50 4.88
C PRO A 72 1.08 -28.32 3.63
N LYS A 73 0.20 -27.80 2.77
CA LYS A 73 -0.06 -28.38 1.44
C LYS A 73 0.95 -27.78 0.47
N SER A 74 1.71 -28.62 -0.20
CA SER A 74 2.55 -28.20 -1.33
C SER A 74 1.70 -28.24 -2.60
N ILE A 75 1.75 -27.16 -3.37
CA ILE A 75 1.01 -26.99 -4.62
C ILE A 75 2.06 -26.82 -5.71
N THR A 76 1.89 -27.56 -6.79
CA THR A 76 2.70 -27.41 -7.99
C THR A 76 1.75 -27.21 -9.16
N SER A 77 2.03 -26.20 -9.99
CA SER A 77 1.31 -25.96 -11.24
C SER A 77 2.20 -26.37 -12.41
N SER A 78 1.60 -26.91 -13.47
CA SER A 78 2.32 -27.16 -14.71
C SER A 78 2.73 -25.87 -15.43
N ASP A 79 2.07 -24.74 -15.14
CA ASP A 79 2.39 -23.42 -15.69
C ASP A 79 2.01 -22.31 -14.69
N GLU A 80 2.97 -21.90 -13.86
CA GLU A 80 2.78 -20.87 -12.82
C GLU A 80 2.60 -19.46 -13.39
N THR A 81 2.95 -19.24 -14.66
CA THR A 81 2.81 -17.91 -15.29
C THR A 81 1.38 -17.56 -15.66
N LYS A 82 0.53 -18.59 -15.82
CA LYS A 82 -0.87 -18.44 -16.20
C LYS A 82 -1.81 -18.51 -15.00
N VAL A 83 -1.44 -19.31 -14.00
CA VAL A 83 -2.29 -19.57 -12.84
C VAL A 83 -1.41 -19.75 -11.60
N ALA A 84 -1.70 -18.94 -10.58
CA ALA A 84 -1.27 -19.19 -9.20
C ALA A 84 -2.44 -19.76 -8.39
N VAL A 85 -2.19 -20.83 -7.63
CA VAL A 85 -3.19 -21.48 -6.78
C VAL A 85 -2.68 -21.50 -5.34
N THR A 86 -3.56 -21.23 -4.38
CA THR A 86 -3.29 -21.35 -2.95
C THR A 86 -4.27 -22.35 -2.33
N ALA A 87 -3.81 -23.11 -1.34
CA ALA A 87 -4.60 -24.12 -0.65
C ALA A 87 -4.53 -23.88 0.85
N ASN A 88 -5.64 -24.08 1.54
CA ASN A 88 -5.68 -24.07 3.00
C ASN A 88 -5.38 -25.47 3.56
N ALA A 89 -5.29 -25.59 4.89
CA ALA A 89 -4.95 -26.86 5.55
C ALA A 89 -5.97 -27.98 5.32
N ASP A 90 -7.23 -27.62 5.02
CA ASP A 90 -8.35 -28.55 4.80
C ASP A 90 -8.44 -29.07 3.36
N ALA A 91 -7.66 -28.52 2.44
CA ALA A 91 -7.67 -28.94 1.04
C ALA A 91 -7.25 -30.41 0.88
N ALA A 92 -7.96 -31.15 0.02
CA ALA A 92 -7.63 -32.54 -0.29
C ALA A 92 -6.33 -32.63 -1.12
N ASN A 93 -5.55 -33.69 -0.91
CA ASN A 93 -4.34 -33.97 -1.71
C ASN A 93 -4.73 -34.62 -3.03
N ILE A 94 -5.25 -33.82 -3.97
CA ILE A 94 -5.72 -34.27 -5.29
C ILE A 94 -5.12 -33.37 -6.37
N SER A 95 -4.84 -33.95 -7.54
CA SER A 95 -4.46 -33.19 -8.73
C SER A 95 -5.71 -32.65 -9.42
N HIS A 96 -5.72 -31.35 -9.70
CA HIS A 96 -6.78 -30.69 -10.44
C HIS A 96 -6.31 -30.34 -11.86
N THR A 97 -7.22 -30.45 -12.84
CA THR A 97 -7.00 -29.98 -14.21
C THR A 97 -7.75 -28.68 -14.43
N MET A 98 -7.09 -27.63 -14.88
CA MET A 98 -7.75 -26.36 -15.16
C MET A 98 -7.53 -25.89 -16.60
N THR A 99 -8.61 -25.45 -17.24
CA THR A 99 -8.60 -24.83 -18.57
C THR A 99 -9.19 -23.43 -18.48
N VAL A 100 -8.43 -22.42 -18.88
CA VAL A 100 -8.87 -21.00 -18.91
C VAL A 100 -9.28 -20.65 -20.33
N ALA A 101 -10.55 -20.28 -20.53
CA ALA A 101 -11.09 -19.88 -21.82
C ALA A 101 -11.06 -18.35 -22.01
N GLN A 102 -11.40 -17.59 -20.96
CA GLN A 102 -11.44 -16.13 -20.99
C GLN A 102 -11.08 -15.54 -19.61
N LEU A 103 -10.35 -14.42 -19.62
CA LEU A 103 -10.12 -13.62 -18.40
C LEU A 103 -11.27 -12.63 -18.19
N ALA A 104 -11.59 -12.37 -16.93
CA ALA A 104 -12.53 -11.30 -16.62
C ALA A 104 -11.95 -9.95 -17.09
N ASP A 105 -12.72 -9.19 -17.86
CA ASP A 105 -12.35 -7.84 -18.28
C ASP A 105 -13.41 -6.83 -17.82
N GLY A 106 -12.97 -5.59 -17.62
CA GLY A 106 -13.83 -4.46 -17.31
C GLY A 106 -14.32 -3.73 -18.56
N VAL A 107 -14.94 -2.58 -18.36
CA VAL A 107 -15.34 -1.67 -19.44
C VAL A 107 -14.27 -0.61 -19.61
N LYS A 108 -13.93 -0.28 -20.86
CA LYS A 108 -12.95 0.76 -21.21
C LYS A 108 -13.55 1.64 -22.32
N LYS A 109 -13.64 2.94 -22.07
CA LYS A 109 -14.13 3.94 -23.02
C LYS A 109 -13.04 4.97 -23.22
N THR A 110 -12.62 5.15 -24.47
CA THR A 110 -11.58 6.10 -24.86
C THR A 110 -12.11 6.99 -25.97
N SER A 111 -11.70 8.26 -25.98
CA SER A 111 -12.01 9.18 -27.08
C SER A 111 -11.57 8.60 -28.42
N SER A 112 -12.48 8.56 -29.40
CA SER A 112 -12.20 8.08 -30.75
C SER A 112 -11.33 9.05 -31.56
N ALA A 113 -11.34 10.33 -31.20
CA ALA A 113 -10.58 11.40 -31.82
C ALA A 113 -10.16 12.44 -30.77
N ASN A 114 -9.37 13.42 -31.20
CA ASN A 114 -9.05 14.62 -30.41
C ASN A 114 -10.35 15.29 -29.93
N ILE A 115 -10.38 15.73 -28.67
CA ILE A 115 -11.59 16.24 -28.04
C ILE A 115 -11.66 17.77 -28.00
N THR A 116 -10.51 18.45 -28.04
CA THR A 116 -10.45 19.92 -27.99
C THR A 116 -10.94 20.50 -29.32
N THR A 117 -11.96 21.35 -29.24
CA THR A 117 -12.56 22.05 -30.40
C THR A 117 -12.44 23.57 -30.29
N GLY A 118 -12.08 24.08 -29.10
CA GLY A 118 -11.92 25.50 -28.80
C GLY A 118 -10.48 25.98 -28.85
N ALA A 119 -10.27 27.20 -28.35
CA ALA A 119 -9.01 27.93 -28.51
C ALA A 119 -7.97 27.61 -27.42
N ALA A 120 -8.38 27.10 -26.26
CA ALA A 120 -7.50 26.85 -25.11
C ALA A 120 -8.01 25.68 -24.24
N LYS A 121 -7.14 25.12 -23.38
CA LYS A 121 -7.46 23.95 -22.53
C LYS A 121 -7.64 24.29 -21.04
N ASP A 122 -7.74 25.58 -20.70
CA ASP A 122 -7.80 26.03 -19.30
C ASP A 122 -9.12 25.64 -18.61
N THR A 123 -10.22 25.71 -19.34
CA THR A 123 -11.57 25.43 -18.83
C THR A 123 -12.35 24.61 -19.86
N LEU A 124 -13.38 23.90 -19.42
CA LEU A 124 -14.29 23.20 -20.33
C LEU A 124 -14.92 24.18 -21.33
N LEU A 125 -15.27 25.39 -20.89
CA LEU A 125 -15.87 26.42 -21.74
C LEU A 125 -14.93 26.89 -22.87
N THR A 126 -13.63 27.01 -22.61
CA THR A 126 -12.64 27.41 -23.62
C THR A 126 -12.17 26.25 -24.48
N GLN A 127 -12.23 25.02 -23.95
CA GLN A 127 -11.81 23.79 -24.62
C GLN A 127 -12.85 23.24 -25.60
N PHE A 128 -14.14 23.44 -25.31
CA PHE A 128 -15.25 22.89 -26.08
C PHE A 128 -16.17 24.00 -26.61
N VAL A 129 -16.22 24.16 -27.93
CA VAL A 129 -17.09 25.16 -28.57
C VAL A 129 -18.56 24.73 -28.42
N GLY A 130 -19.43 25.67 -28.03
CA GLY A 130 -20.87 25.45 -27.97
C GLY A 130 -21.33 24.55 -26.82
N LEU A 131 -20.72 24.67 -25.64
CA LEU A 131 -21.30 24.13 -24.41
C LEU A 131 -22.51 24.98 -23.98
N ASP A 132 -23.61 24.32 -23.66
CA ASP A 132 -24.79 24.95 -23.09
C ASP A 132 -24.65 25.05 -21.57
N THR A 133 -24.55 26.28 -21.07
CA THR A 133 -24.41 26.62 -19.64
C THR A 133 -25.68 27.20 -19.03
N THR A 134 -26.81 27.18 -19.76
CA THR A 134 -28.07 27.78 -19.31
C THR A 134 -28.77 26.99 -18.20
N ALA A 135 -28.47 25.69 -18.08
CA ALA A 135 -28.97 24.80 -17.05
C ALA A 135 -27.82 24.04 -16.37
N PRO A 136 -28.03 23.52 -15.13
CA PRO A 136 -27.04 22.71 -14.45
C PRO A 136 -26.63 21.49 -15.28
N MET A 137 -25.34 21.39 -15.58
CA MET A 137 -24.78 20.25 -16.31
C MET A 137 -24.46 19.12 -15.33
N THR A 138 -25.15 17.99 -15.50
CA THR A 138 -24.91 16.77 -14.71
C THR A 138 -24.63 15.57 -15.60
N ILE A 139 -23.66 14.75 -15.18
CA ILE A 139 -23.32 13.45 -15.77
C ILE A 139 -23.61 12.39 -14.72
N LYS A 140 -24.57 11.50 -14.99
CA LYS A 140 -24.81 10.32 -14.18
C LYS A 140 -23.92 9.19 -14.68
N ILE A 141 -23.21 8.52 -13.78
CA ILE A 141 -22.40 7.33 -14.08
C ILE A 141 -22.96 6.18 -13.27
N THR A 142 -23.28 5.08 -13.95
CA THR A 142 -23.73 3.83 -13.34
C THR A 142 -22.76 2.71 -13.73
N ASN A 143 -22.37 1.92 -12.73
CA ASN A 143 -21.54 0.73 -12.84
C ASN A 143 -22.15 -0.39 -11.99
N GLY A 144 -22.89 -1.29 -12.65
CA GLY A 144 -23.70 -2.30 -11.99
C GLY A 144 -24.71 -1.65 -11.04
N SER A 145 -24.64 -2.00 -9.76
CA SER A 145 -25.50 -1.43 -8.71
C SER A 145 -25.04 -0.07 -8.18
N ALA A 146 -23.78 0.32 -8.41
CA ALA A 146 -23.24 1.60 -7.96
C ALA A 146 -23.60 2.70 -8.97
N ASN A 147 -24.06 3.85 -8.48
CA ASN A 147 -24.34 5.01 -9.32
C ASN A 147 -24.05 6.32 -8.59
N SER A 148 -23.68 7.34 -9.36
CA SER A 148 -23.41 8.68 -8.84
C SER A 148 -23.72 9.71 -9.91
N THR A 149 -24.17 10.89 -9.49
CA THR A 149 -24.43 12.03 -10.37
C THR A 149 -23.39 13.10 -10.09
N ILE A 150 -22.61 13.43 -11.10
CA ILE A 150 -21.53 14.41 -11.05
C ILE A 150 -22.06 15.71 -11.63
N THR A 151 -22.03 16.77 -10.83
CA THR A 151 -22.26 18.13 -11.33
C THR A 151 -20.99 18.64 -11.97
N VAL A 152 -21.08 19.10 -13.22
CA VAL A 152 -19.95 19.59 -13.98
C VAL A 152 -20.00 21.12 -14.02
N ASP A 153 -18.93 21.75 -13.57
CA ASP A 153 -18.74 23.21 -13.65
C ASP A 153 -17.96 23.55 -14.93
N PRO A 154 -18.58 24.20 -15.94
CA PRO A 154 -17.90 24.56 -17.19
C PRO A 154 -16.73 25.53 -17.03
N SER A 155 -16.67 26.26 -15.91
CA SER A 155 -15.58 27.19 -15.61
C SER A 155 -14.30 26.48 -15.12
N LYS A 156 -14.40 25.18 -14.82
CA LYS A 156 -13.28 24.34 -14.40
C LYS A 156 -12.65 23.62 -15.58
N SER A 157 -11.43 23.12 -15.39
CA SER A 157 -10.73 22.33 -16.40
C SER A 157 -11.29 20.91 -16.52
N ILE A 158 -10.98 20.22 -17.60
CA ILE A 158 -11.30 18.80 -17.75
C ILE A 158 -10.66 17.91 -16.67
N ASN A 159 -9.54 18.34 -16.08
CA ASN A 159 -8.91 17.61 -14.97
C ASN A 159 -9.76 17.63 -13.69
N GLU A 160 -10.56 18.68 -13.48
CA GLU A 160 -11.53 18.74 -12.38
C GLU A 160 -12.71 17.77 -12.62
N LEU A 161 -13.16 17.64 -13.87
CA LEU A 161 -14.13 16.61 -14.25
C LEU A 161 -13.57 15.21 -14.00
N VAL A 162 -12.33 14.94 -14.44
CA VAL A 162 -11.63 13.67 -14.18
C VAL A 162 -11.54 13.38 -12.67
N SER A 163 -11.17 14.38 -11.88
CA SER A 163 -11.07 14.26 -10.43
C SER A 163 -12.43 13.97 -9.79
N SER A 164 -13.48 14.63 -10.25
CA SER A 164 -14.86 14.40 -9.80
C SER A 164 -15.32 12.97 -10.12
N ILE A 165 -15.00 12.45 -11.30
CA ILE A 165 -15.27 11.04 -11.67
C ILE A 165 -14.50 10.09 -10.76
N ASN A 166 -13.21 10.34 -10.57
CA ASN A 166 -12.33 9.48 -9.75
C ASN A 166 -12.75 9.41 -8.29
N ASN A 167 -13.40 10.47 -7.78
CA ASN A 167 -13.89 10.59 -6.41
C ASN A 167 -15.37 10.20 -6.25
N ALA A 168 -16.08 9.86 -7.33
CA ALA A 168 -17.51 9.55 -7.29
C ALA A 168 -17.84 8.22 -6.58
N GLY A 169 -16.85 7.37 -6.30
CA GLY A 169 -17.03 6.14 -5.53
C GLY A 169 -17.78 5.01 -6.27
N VAL A 170 -17.86 5.06 -7.60
CA VAL A 170 -18.63 4.11 -8.42
C VAL A 170 -17.78 3.07 -9.16
N ASN A 171 -16.58 2.77 -8.67
CA ASN A 171 -15.63 1.84 -9.33
C ASN A 171 -15.34 2.20 -10.80
N VAL A 172 -15.38 3.49 -11.13
CA VAL A 172 -14.98 4.03 -12.43
C VAL A 172 -13.86 5.02 -12.21
N LYS A 173 -12.82 4.93 -13.03
CA LYS A 173 -11.73 5.89 -13.08
C LYS A 173 -11.68 6.54 -14.44
N ALA A 174 -11.24 7.78 -14.46
CA ALA A 174 -11.03 8.57 -15.66
C ALA A 174 -9.61 9.14 -15.68
N ASN A 175 -9.13 9.42 -16.88
CA ASN A 175 -7.90 10.12 -17.15
C ASN A 175 -8.08 11.03 -18.36
N TYR A 176 -7.31 12.11 -18.39
CA TYR A 176 -7.19 12.97 -19.55
C TYR A 176 -5.72 13.20 -19.87
N ASP A 177 -5.36 12.94 -21.12
CA ASP A 177 -4.04 13.23 -21.66
C ASP A 177 -4.11 14.49 -22.51
N ALA A 178 -3.49 15.58 -22.05
CA ALA A 178 -3.49 16.86 -22.75
C ALA A 178 -2.62 16.87 -24.02
N THR A 179 -1.61 16.01 -24.10
CA THR A 179 -0.69 15.90 -25.24
C THR A 179 -1.34 15.12 -26.37
N LEU A 180 -1.95 13.99 -26.06
CA LEU A 180 -2.71 13.18 -27.02
C LEU A 180 -4.12 13.72 -27.26
N ASP A 181 -4.57 14.65 -26.43
CA ASP A 181 -5.91 15.25 -26.45
C ASP A 181 -7.03 14.20 -26.36
N ARG A 182 -6.87 13.25 -25.45
CA ARG A 182 -7.79 12.12 -25.28
C ARG A 182 -8.27 11.99 -23.84
N PHE A 183 -9.55 11.72 -23.72
CA PHE A 183 -10.19 11.35 -22.48
C PHE A 183 -10.39 9.83 -22.44
N MET A 184 -10.12 9.23 -21.29
CA MET A 184 -10.27 7.80 -21.07
C MET A 184 -11.03 7.58 -19.78
N MET A 185 -11.83 6.53 -19.75
CA MET A 185 -12.43 6.04 -18.53
C MET A 185 -12.58 4.53 -18.55
N TYR A 186 -12.50 3.91 -17.39
CA TYR A 186 -12.55 2.46 -17.26
C TYR A 186 -13.12 2.05 -15.91
N SER A 187 -13.73 0.85 -15.86
CA SER A 187 -14.15 0.24 -14.61
C SER A 187 -12.96 -0.36 -13.89
N THR A 188 -12.94 -0.28 -12.55
CA THR A 188 -11.90 -0.91 -11.72
C THR A 188 -12.29 -2.33 -11.31
N ASN A 189 -13.58 -2.66 -11.33
CA ASN A 189 -14.08 -4.03 -11.28
C ASN A 189 -14.12 -4.64 -12.68
N THR A 190 -14.03 -5.96 -12.72
CA THR A 190 -14.17 -6.80 -13.92
C THR A 190 -15.43 -7.66 -13.82
N GLY A 191 -15.76 -8.37 -14.89
CA GLY A 191 -16.93 -9.25 -14.92
C GLY A 191 -18.15 -8.60 -15.56
N SER A 192 -19.21 -9.38 -15.74
CA SER A 192 -20.50 -8.94 -16.28
C SER A 192 -21.21 -7.90 -15.40
N SER A 193 -20.81 -7.81 -14.13
CA SER A 193 -21.24 -6.77 -13.19
C SER A 193 -20.64 -5.40 -13.47
N ALA A 194 -19.49 -5.34 -14.16
CA ALA A 194 -18.87 -4.09 -14.55
C ALA A 194 -19.67 -3.45 -15.70
N GLU A 195 -20.05 -2.19 -15.54
CA GLU A 195 -20.81 -1.43 -16.54
C GLU A 195 -20.33 0.03 -16.54
N ILE A 196 -20.40 0.70 -17.68
CA ILE A 196 -20.35 2.16 -17.72
C ILE A 196 -21.54 2.65 -18.53
N ASN A 197 -22.47 3.29 -17.83
CA ASN A 197 -23.73 3.76 -18.38
C ASN A 197 -24.03 5.19 -17.91
N PHE A 198 -24.46 6.03 -18.86
CA PHE A 198 -24.73 7.44 -18.65
C PHE A 198 -26.21 7.82 -18.57
N THR A 199 -27.11 6.83 -18.53
CA THR A 199 -28.55 7.02 -18.47
C THR A 199 -28.95 7.86 -17.26
N GLY A 200 -29.71 8.93 -17.51
CA GLY A 200 -30.10 9.91 -16.48
C GLY A 200 -29.16 11.11 -16.36
N SER A 201 -28.18 11.25 -17.25
CA SER A 201 -27.45 12.51 -17.44
C SER A 201 -28.36 13.61 -18.00
N SER A 202 -28.08 14.86 -17.64
CA SER A 202 -28.74 16.04 -18.24
C SER A 202 -28.50 16.14 -19.75
N THR A 203 -29.27 16.96 -20.46
CA THR A 203 -29.06 17.26 -21.89
C THR A 203 -27.67 17.85 -22.12
N SER A 204 -27.27 18.86 -21.35
CA SER A 204 -25.93 19.47 -21.45
C SER A 204 -24.82 18.49 -21.09
N GLY A 205 -25.03 17.61 -20.12
CA GLY A 205 -24.08 16.55 -19.75
C GLY A 205 -23.91 15.51 -20.86
N SER A 206 -25.01 15.09 -21.48
CA SER A 206 -24.98 14.19 -22.64
C SER A 206 -24.28 14.81 -23.84
N ALA A 207 -24.49 16.12 -24.08
CA ALA A 207 -23.77 16.86 -25.11
C ALA A 207 -22.26 16.94 -24.80
N LEU A 208 -21.87 17.14 -23.54
CA LEU A 208 -20.45 17.09 -23.14
C LEU A 208 -19.85 15.70 -23.36
N LEU A 209 -20.54 14.62 -22.97
CA LEU A 209 -20.08 13.25 -23.24
C LEU A 209 -19.85 13.01 -24.75
N GLY A 210 -20.72 13.56 -25.59
CA GLY A 210 -20.55 13.55 -27.04
C GLY A 210 -19.29 14.31 -27.49
N LYS A 211 -19.03 15.50 -26.92
CA LYS A 211 -17.81 16.29 -27.21
C LYS A 211 -16.53 15.64 -26.69
N LEU A 212 -16.60 14.79 -25.66
CA LEU A 212 -15.49 13.94 -25.22
C LEU A 212 -15.16 12.80 -26.22
N ASN A 213 -15.96 12.64 -27.29
CA ASN A 213 -15.79 11.61 -28.31
C ASN A 213 -15.72 10.17 -27.74
N ILE A 214 -16.36 9.93 -26.60
CA ILE A 214 -16.44 8.58 -26.01
C ILE A 214 -17.71 7.88 -26.48
N ASN A 215 -17.67 6.55 -26.57
CA ASN A 215 -18.89 5.78 -26.79
C ASN A 215 -19.80 5.89 -25.56
N ALA A 216 -20.83 6.72 -25.63
CA ALA A 216 -21.80 6.92 -24.54
C ALA A 216 -22.84 5.78 -24.41
N SER A 217 -22.81 4.78 -25.30
CA SER A 217 -23.66 3.60 -25.20
C SER A 217 -23.26 2.75 -24.00
N THR A 218 -24.23 2.06 -23.41
CA THR A 218 -23.97 1.10 -22.33
C THR A 218 -23.07 -0.03 -22.82
N GLU A 219 -21.98 -0.25 -22.11
CA GLU A 219 -21.07 -1.39 -22.31
C GLU A 219 -20.90 -2.12 -20.99
N LYS A 220 -20.79 -3.44 -21.06
CA LYS A 220 -20.58 -4.34 -19.91
C LYS A 220 -19.24 -5.05 -20.03
N GLY A 221 -18.65 -5.35 -18.87
CA GLY A 221 -17.49 -6.21 -18.76
C GLY A 221 -17.83 -7.67 -19.05
N LYS A 222 -16.82 -8.52 -18.99
CA LYS A 222 -16.93 -9.95 -19.28
C LYS A 222 -16.44 -10.74 -18.09
N ASP A 223 -17.12 -11.83 -17.75
CA ASP A 223 -16.70 -12.73 -16.69
C ASP A 223 -15.51 -13.59 -17.15
N ALA A 224 -14.78 -14.10 -16.16
CA ALA A 224 -13.77 -15.12 -16.41
C ALA A 224 -14.49 -16.44 -16.71
N GLU A 225 -14.02 -17.14 -17.73
CA GLU A 225 -14.53 -18.45 -18.13
C GLU A 225 -13.40 -19.46 -17.99
N PHE A 226 -13.63 -20.47 -17.15
CA PHE A 226 -12.68 -21.54 -16.90
C PHE A 226 -13.43 -22.82 -16.51
N ALA A 227 -12.76 -23.96 -16.73
CA ALA A 227 -13.19 -25.27 -16.28
C ALA A 227 -12.16 -25.85 -15.31
N LEU A 228 -12.62 -26.38 -14.17
CA LEU A 228 -11.84 -27.12 -13.18
C LEU A 228 -12.33 -28.57 -13.14
N ASP A 229 -11.45 -29.53 -13.40
CA ASP A 229 -11.75 -30.96 -13.53
C ASP A 229 -12.90 -31.27 -14.51
N GLY A 230 -12.97 -30.50 -15.59
CA GLY A 230 -14.02 -30.62 -16.61
C GLY A 230 -15.37 -30.00 -16.22
N VAL A 231 -15.47 -29.35 -15.05
CA VAL A 231 -16.65 -28.62 -14.59
C VAL A 231 -16.37 -27.13 -14.62
N GLY A 232 -17.21 -26.35 -15.30
CA GLY A 232 -17.12 -24.91 -15.31
C GLY A 232 -17.93 -24.27 -16.43
N THR A 233 -17.84 -22.94 -16.52
CA THR A 233 -18.46 -22.15 -17.57
C THR A 233 -17.48 -22.07 -18.74
N GLY A 234 -17.71 -22.89 -19.75
CA GLY A 234 -17.15 -22.75 -21.10
C GLY A 234 -18.28 -22.66 -22.11
#